data_AF-A0A7Y6X0T2-F1
#
_entry.id   AF-A0A7Y6X0T2-F1
#
_cell.length_a   1.000
_cell.length_b   1.000
_cell.length_c   1.000
_cell.angle_alpha   90.00
_cell.angle_beta   90.00
_cell.angle_gamma   90.00
#
_symmetry.space_group_name_H-M   'P 1'
#
loop_
_entity.id
_entity.type
_entity.pdbx_description
1 polymer ?
#
loop_
_entity_poly.entity_id
_entity_poly.type
_entity_poly.pdbx_seq_one_letter_code
_entity_poly.pdbx_strand_id
1 'polypeptide(L)' 'AEPSVATAPPTATGKGRLDVTSPGLYGEVWINSRPYGFPPLVAQGLPAGPARLEVRVNGVVKRKLTVDVVADQSTAVRIR' A
#
# COMPACT_ATOMS: atom_id res chain seq x y z
N ALA A 1 7.82 30.58 9.87
CA ALA A 1 6.62 29.75 9.66
C ALA A 1 7.05 28.30 9.83
N GLU A 2 6.74 27.71 10.99
CA GLU A 2 6.98 26.30 11.29
C GLU A 2 6.20 25.40 10.31
N PRO A 3 6.80 24.34 9.76
CA PRO A 3 6.04 23.34 9.04
C PRO A 3 5.25 22.50 10.06
N SER A 4 3.93 22.59 9.92
CA SER A 4 2.90 21.78 10.58
C SER A 4 3.34 20.33 10.80
N VAL A 5 3.44 19.96 12.06
CA VAL A 5 3.68 18.60 12.54
C VAL A 5 2.44 17.78 12.20
N ALA A 6 2.42 17.15 11.03
CA ALA A 6 1.54 16.03 10.80
C ALA A 6 2.11 14.86 11.62
N THR A 7 1.48 14.55 12.75
CA THR A 7 1.77 13.39 13.59
C THR A 7 1.70 12.13 12.73
N ALA A 8 2.83 11.72 12.18
CA ALA A 8 2.99 10.41 11.59
C ALA A 8 2.90 9.38 12.74
N PRO A 9 2.11 8.30 12.60
CA PRO A 9 2.13 7.20 13.57
C PRO A 9 3.56 6.68 13.72
N PRO A 10 3.90 6.10 14.89
CA PRO A 10 5.27 5.74 15.25
C PRO A 10 5.90 4.97 14.10
N THR A 11 7.04 5.48 13.64
CA THR A 11 7.93 4.82 12.69
C THR A 11 8.13 3.39 13.14
N ALA A 12 7.40 2.45 12.52
CA ALA A 12 7.79 1.07 12.54
C ALA A 12 9.17 1.05 11.86
N THR A 13 10.20 0.90 12.66
CA THR A 13 11.60 0.95 12.24
C THR A 13 11.86 -0.28 11.36
N GLY A 14 11.55 -0.15 10.07
CA GLY A 14 11.68 -1.24 9.12
C GLY A 14 10.91 -0.94 7.83
N LYS A 15 11.46 -1.38 6.70
CA LYS A 15 10.76 -1.33 5.41
C LYS A 15 10.46 -2.76 4.98
N GLY A 16 9.26 -2.98 4.45
CA GLY A 16 8.84 -4.25 3.89
C GLY A 16 8.52 -4.17 2.40
N ARG A 17 8.08 -5.30 1.86
CA ARG A 17 7.57 -5.42 0.49
C ARG A 17 6.16 -5.99 0.51
N LEU A 18 5.33 -5.53 -0.41
CA LEU A 18 4.03 -6.12 -0.69
C LEU A 18 3.96 -6.60 -2.13
N ASP A 19 3.66 -7.88 -2.30
CA ASP A 19 3.37 -8.50 -3.58
C ASP A 19 1.85 -8.43 -3.82
N VAL A 20 1.41 -7.48 -4.65
CA VAL A 20 0.00 -7.18 -4.84
C VAL A 20 -0.52 -7.80 -6.13
N THR A 21 -1.51 -8.68 -6.00
CA THR A 21 -2.23 -9.31 -7.12
C THR A 21 -3.73 -9.08 -6.99
N SER A 22 -4.39 -8.82 -8.12
CA SER A 22 -5.85 -8.57 -8.15
C SER A 22 -6.49 -9.32 -9.34
N PRO A 23 -6.76 -10.63 -9.20
CA PRO A 23 -7.25 -11.45 -10.31
C PRO A 23 -8.68 -11.11 -10.77
N GLY A 24 -9.49 -10.49 -9.91
CA GLY A 24 -10.89 -10.13 -10.23
C GLY A 24 -11.10 -8.66 -10.61
N LEU A 25 -10.05 -7.83 -10.53
CA LEU A 25 -10.18 -6.39 -10.71
C LEU A 25 -8.87 -5.80 -11.21
N TYR A 26 -8.90 -5.23 -12.43
CA TYR A 26 -7.77 -4.53 -13.02
C TYR A 26 -7.92 -3.03 -12.84
N GLY A 27 -7.01 -2.43 -12.06
CA GLY A 27 -7.02 -1.01 -11.75
C GLY A 27 -5.70 -0.57 -11.16
N GLU A 28 -5.53 0.73 -11.01
CA GLU A 28 -4.33 1.31 -10.43
C GLU A 28 -4.35 1.09 -8.92
N VAL A 29 -3.30 0.47 -8.40
CA VAL A 29 -3.07 0.23 -6.99
C VAL A 29 -2.40 1.44 -6.38
N TRP A 30 -2.98 1.90 -5.29
CA TRP A 30 -2.48 2.96 -4.44
C TRP A 30 -2.16 2.35 -3.09
N ILE A 31 -0.99 2.66 -2.54
CA ILE A 31 -0.58 2.21 -1.21
C ILE A 31 -0.19 3.44 -0.39
N ASN A 32 -0.81 3.62 0.77
CA ASN A 32 -0.63 4.81 1.62
C ASN A 32 -0.81 6.12 0.83
N SER A 33 -1.87 6.17 0.01
CA SER A 33 -2.19 7.31 -0.86
C SER A 33 -1.15 7.62 -1.94
N ARG A 34 -0.26 6.68 -2.26
CA ARG A 34 0.73 6.80 -3.33
C ARG A 34 0.46 5.79 -4.45
N PRO A 35 0.41 6.19 -5.74
CA PRO A 35 0.21 5.26 -6.84
C PRO A 35 1.45 4.39 -7.05
N TYR A 36 1.24 3.08 -7.18
CA TYR A 36 2.29 2.09 -7.49
C TYR A 36 2.16 1.49 -8.89
N GLY A 37 1.01 1.64 -9.55
CA GLY A 37 0.75 1.09 -10.89
C GLY A 37 -0.32 0.00 -10.88
N PHE A 38 -0.31 -0.90 -11.85
CA PHE A 38 -1.36 -1.91 -12.04
C PHE A 38 -0.87 -3.31 -11.59
N PRO A 39 -1.72 -4.16 -10.99
CA PRO A 39 -1.33 -5.49 -10.55
C PRO A 39 -1.18 -6.47 -11.75
N PRO A 40 -0.32 -7.49 -11.67
CA PRO A 40 0.56 -7.83 -10.54
C PRO A 40 1.73 -6.86 -10.41
N LEU A 41 2.02 -6.41 -9.19
CA LEU A 41 3.15 -5.53 -8.89
C LEU A 41 3.77 -5.85 -7.54
N VAL A 42 5.02 -5.42 -7.36
CA VAL A 42 5.75 -5.52 -6.09
C VAL A 42 6.04 -4.12 -5.57
N ALA A 43 5.37 -3.74 -4.49
CA ALA A 43 5.59 -2.47 -3.82
C ALA A 43 6.68 -2.62 -2.77
N GLN A 44 7.79 -1.91 -2.98
CA GLN A 44 8.96 -1.98 -2.11
C GLN A 44 9.14 -0.70 -1.30
N GLY A 45 9.91 -0.79 -0.20
CA GLY A 45 10.24 0.36 0.62
C GLY A 45 9.06 0.88 1.43
N LEU A 46 8.06 0.05 1.66
CA LEU A 46 6.88 0.40 2.44
C LEU A 46 7.23 0.44 3.92
N PRO A 47 6.80 1.46 4.67
CA PRO A 47 6.97 1.46 6.12
C PRO A 47 6.28 0.23 6.70
N ALA A 48 6.94 -0.43 7.65
CA ALA A 48 6.35 -1.55 8.35
C ALA A 48 5.09 -1.11 9.13
N GLY A 49 4.21 -2.06 9.44
CA GLY A 49 2.92 -1.80 10.05
C GLY A 49 1.79 -1.55 9.04
N PRO A 50 0.69 -0.90 9.45
CA PRO A 50 -0.54 -0.88 8.67
C PRO A 50 -0.40 -0.02 7.40
N ALA A 51 -0.47 -0.67 6.25
CA ALA A 51 -0.53 -0.06 4.93
C ALA A 51 -1.94 -0.13 4.36
N ARG A 52 -2.45 1.01 3.86
CA ARG A 52 -3.73 1.08 3.16
C ARG A 52 -3.52 0.82 1.68
N LEU A 53 -4.12 -0.24 1.16
CA LEU A 53 -4.22 -0.51 -0.28
C LEU A 53 -5.56 -0.07 -0.81
N GLU A 54 -5.53 0.61 -1.94
CA GLU A 54 -6.73 1.01 -2.68
C GLU A 54 -6.52 0.61 -4.14
N VAL A 55 -7.51 -0.04 -4.74
CA VAL A 55 -7.51 -0.26 -6.19
C VAL A 55 -8.53 0.66 -6.82
N ARG A 56 -8.04 1.52 -7.70
CA ARG A 56 -8.80 2.54 -8.39
C ARG A 56 -8.98 2.15 -9.85
N VAL A 57 -10.22 2.11 -10.31
CA VAL A 57 -10.56 1.80 -11.70
C VAL A 57 -11.21 3.05 -12.27
N ASN A 58 -10.62 3.63 -13.32
CA ASN A 58 -11.04 4.91 -13.89
C ASN A 58 -11.15 6.03 -12.83
N GLY A 59 -10.16 6.12 -11.92
CA GLY A 59 -10.12 7.13 -10.86
C GLY A 59 -11.04 6.86 -9.65
N VAL A 60 -11.93 5.85 -9.72
CA VAL A 60 -12.84 5.50 -8.62
C VAL A 60 -12.25 4.36 -7.79
N VAL A 61 -12.18 4.54 -6.47
CA VAL A 61 -11.80 3.46 -5.53
C VAL A 61 -12.84 2.35 -5.59
N LYS A 62 -12.49 1.23 -6.22
CA LYS A 62 -13.33 0.03 -6.30
C LYS A 62 -13.08 -0.92 -5.13
N ARG A 63 -11.84 -0.97 -4.64
CA ARG A 63 -11.46 -1.82 -3.52
C ARG A 63 -10.55 -1.08 -2.57
N LYS A 64 -10.71 -1.33 -1.28
CA LYS A 64 -9.88 -0.80 -0.21
C LYS A 64 -9.62 -1.90 0.81
N LEU A 65 -8.37 -2.07 1.19
CA LEU A 65 -7.91 -3.05 2.15
C LEU A 65 -6.85 -2.40 3.05
N THR A 66 -6.74 -2.84 4.29
CA THR A 66 -5.60 -2.50 5.15
C THR A 66 -4.83 -3.79 5.38
N VAL A 67 -3.53 -3.77 5.14
CA VAL A 67 -2.63 -4.91 5.34
C VAL A 67 -1.51 -4.50 6.27
N ASP A 68 -0.99 -5.43 7.05
CA ASP A 68 0.18 -5.17 7.85
C ASP A 68 1.44 -5.51 7.06
N VAL A 69 2.36 -4.55 6.95
CA VAL A 69 3.63 -4.72 6.26
C VAL A 69 4.66 -5.19 7.27
N VAL A 70 5.16 -6.40 7.09
CA VAL A 70 6.23 -6.93 7.94
C VAL A 70 7.58 -6.37 7.47
N ALA A 71 8.35 -5.79 8.39
CA ALA A 71 9.70 -5.29 8.11
C ALA A 71 10.61 -6.42 7.62
N ASP A 72 11.47 -6.10 6.64
CA ASP A 72 12.44 -7.02 6.06
C ASP A 72 11.83 -8.28 5.40
N GLN A 73 10.51 -8.31 5.21
CA GLN A 73 9.78 -9.42 4.60
C GLN A 73 8.93 -8.97 3.41
N SER A 74 8.63 -9.93 2.54
CA SER A 74 7.66 -9.78 1.47
C SER A 74 6.32 -10.38 1.90
N THR A 75 5.28 -9.55 1.94
CA THR A 75 3.92 -9.97 2.28
C THR A 75 3.09 -10.06 1.00
N ALA A 76 2.54 -11.24 0.71
CA ALA A 76 1.69 -11.42 -0.47
C ALA A 76 0.25 -10.98 -0.18
N VAL A 77 -0.26 -10.04 -0.98
CA VAL A 77 -1.62 -9.49 -0.87
C VAL A 77 -2.40 -9.83 -2.12
N ARG A 78 -3.45 -10.62 -1.94
CA ARG A 78 -4.40 -10.94 -3.00
C ARG A 78 -5.70 -10.19 -2.79
N ILE A 79 -5.94 -9.22 -3.66
CA ILE A 79 -7.16 -8.41 -3.70
C ILE A 79 -8.22 -9.22 -4.44
N ARG A 80 -9.32 -9.55 -3.74
CA ARG A 80 -10.48 -10.26 -4.30
C ARG A 80 -11.63 -9.29 -4.45
#